data_AF-A0A356D919-F1
#
_entry.id   AF-A0A356D919-F1
#
_cell.length_a   1.000
_cell.length_b   1.000
_cell.length_c   1.000
_cell.angle_alpha   90.00
_cell.angle_beta   90.00
_cell.angle_gamma   90.00
#
_symmetry.space_group_name_H-M   'P 1'
#
loop_
_entity.id
_entity.type
_entity.pdbx_description
1 polymer ?
#
loop_
_entity_poly.entity_id
_entity_poly.type
_entity_poly.pdbx_seq_one_letter_code
_entity_poly.pdbx_strand_id
1 'polypeptide(L)'
;MKDNQVDNKNPIDLQEIYRNVLVLSENLVALAKSAQWETLVSRETEYVLAVENLTVLTHEYEQQEPITDEFIQFLQQIIENERITKEYLQKHLNFLSKEMKQLEQKRVLNNSYGQFNDSETPYIIKPME
;
A
#
# COMPACT_ATOMS: atom_id res chain seq x y z
N MET A 1 21.42 -14.39 -52.02
CA MET A 1 21.03 -15.36 -50.99
C MET A 1 21.46 -14.85 -49.63
N LYS A 2 20.49 -14.28 -48.91
CA LYS A 2 20.28 -14.27 -47.45
C LYS A 2 19.53 -13.00 -47.13
N ASP A 3 18.22 -13.13 -47.23
CA ASP A 3 17.23 -12.23 -46.66
C ASP A 3 17.60 -11.97 -45.19
N ASN A 4 18.10 -10.77 -44.92
CA ASN A 4 18.05 -10.21 -43.58
C ASN A 4 16.59 -9.83 -43.32
N GLN A 5 15.79 -10.85 -43.01
CA GLN A 5 14.59 -10.65 -42.22
C GLN A 5 15.06 -10.16 -40.86
N VAL A 6 15.18 -8.84 -40.73
CA VAL A 6 15.03 -8.18 -39.45
C VAL A 6 13.60 -8.52 -39.06
N ASP A 7 13.46 -9.54 -38.22
CA ASP A 7 12.20 -9.95 -37.60
C ASP A 7 11.78 -8.79 -36.69
N ASN A 8 11.17 -7.81 -37.34
CA ASN A 8 10.60 -6.61 -36.73
C ASN A 8 9.12 -6.91 -36.47
N LYS A 9 8.83 -8.07 -35.89
CA LYS A 9 7.63 -8.25 -35.10
C LYS A 9 7.96 -7.65 -33.76
N ASN A 10 7.76 -6.34 -33.63
CA ASN A 10 7.89 -5.63 -32.38
C ASN A 10 6.96 -6.32 -31.36
N PRO A 11 7.45 -7.21 -30.47
CA PRO A 11 6.61 -7.60 -29.36
C PRO A 11 6.63 -6.35 -28.47
N ILE A 12 5.48 -5.81 -28.14
CA ILE A 12 5.42 -5.06 -26.90
C ILE A 12 6.00 -6.03 -25.87
N ASP A 13 7.19 -5.72 -25.36
CA ASP A 13 8.09 -6.72 -24.76
C ASP A 13 7.45 -7.19 -23.46
N LEU A 14 6.65 -8.25 -23.55
CA LEU A 14 5.81 -8.75 -22.45
C LEU A 14 6.69 -8.99 -21.21
N GLN A 15 7.93 -9.43 -21.45
CA GLN A 15 8.95 -9.60 -20.43
C GLN A 15 9.36 -8.27 -19.77
N GLU A 16 9.46 -7.17 -20.52
CA GLU A 16 9.73 -5.83 -20.00
C GLU A 16 8.57 -5.32 -19.14
N ILE A 17 7.32 -5.56 -19.56
CA ILE A 17 6.12 -5.17 -18.80
C ILE A 17 6.04 -5.96 -17.49
N TYR A 18 6.25 -7.27 -17.55
CA TYR A 18 6.33 -8.11 -16.36
C TYR A 18 7.42 -7.65 -15.40
N ARG A 19 8.61 -7.32 -15.92
CA ARG A 19 9.72 -6.77 -15.13
C ARG A 19 9.35 -5.42 -14.50
N ASN A 20 8.66 -4.55 -15.24
CA ASN A 20 8.22 -3.25 -14.74
C ASN A 20 7.22 -3.41 -13.59
N VAL A 21 6.23 -4.30 -13.73
CA VAL A 21 5.28 -4.59 -12.64
C VAL A 21 5.99 -5.20 -11.43
N LEU A 22 6.96 -6.10 -11.64
CA LEU A 22 7.76 -6.65 -10.56
C LEU A 22 8.53 -5.56 -9.82
N VAL A 23 9.24 -4.67 -10.52
CA VAL A 23 9.98 -3.55 -9.91
C VAL A 23 9.03 -2.61 -9.17
N LEU A 24 7.83 -2.34 -9.70
CA LEU A 24 6.82 -1.55 -8.99
C LEU A 24 6.38 -2.26 -7.70
N SER A 25 6.14 -3.57 -7.74
CA SER A 25 5.77 -4.36 -6.55
C SER A 25 6.87 -4.35 -5.48
N GLU A 26 8.15 -4.44 -5.87
CA GLU A 26 9.30 -4.37 -4.96
C GLU A 26 9.44 -2.98 -4.34
N ASN A 27 9.22 -1.92 -5.13
CA ASN A 27 9.20 -0.54 -4.64
C ASN A 27 8.07 -0.34 -3.60
N LEU A 28 6.88 -0.89 -3.84
CA LEU A 28 5.78 -0.82 -2.86
C LEU A 28 6.13 -1.54 -1.56
N VAL A 29 6.78 -2.71 -1.63
CA VAL A 29 7.28 -3.42 -0.44
C VAL A 29 8.33 -2.58 0.31
N ALA A 30 9.25 -1.94 -0.40
CA ALA A 30 10.26 -1.07 0.21
C ALA A 30 9.62 0.15 0.91
N LEU A 31 8.65 0.79 0.25
CA LEU A 31 7.88 1.90 0.82
C LEU A 31 7.11 1.46 2.08
N ALA A 32 6.46 0.29 2.05
CA ALA A 32 5.74 -0.28 3.19
C ALA A 32 6.69 -0.56 4.38
N LYS A 33 7.88 -1.09 4.12
CA LYS A 33 8.91 -1.33 5.14
C LYS A 33 9.47 -0.03 5.74
N SER A 34 9.61 1.01 4.92
CA SER A 34 10.07 2.34 5.35
C SER A 34 8.99 3.20 6.01
N ALA A 35 7.75 2.68 6.15
CA ALA A 35 6.59 3.37 6.69
C ALA A 35 6.20 4.66 5.94
N GLN A 36 6.51 4.75 4.65
CA GLN A 36 6.15 5.87 3.77
C GLN A 36 4.75 5.68 3.16
N TRP A 37 3.72 5.73 4.00
CA TRP A 37 2.34 5.37 3.61
C TRP A 37 1.71 6.32 2.59
N GLU A 38 1.91 7.63 2.72
CA GLU A 38 1.39 8.62 1.75
C GLU A 38 1.93 8.37 0.33
N THR A 39 3.23 8.09 0.22
CA THR A 39 3.88 7.77 -1.05
C THR A 39 3.42 6.41 -1.58
N LEU A 40 3.21 5.43 -0.70
CA LEU A 40 2.67 4.12 -1.06
C LEU A 40 1.27 4.23 -1.69
N VAL A 41 0.36 5.02 -1.07
CA VAL A 41 -0.99 5.23 -1.58
C VAL A 41 -0.97 5.97 -2.92
N SER A 42 -0.11 6.98 -3.09
CA SER A 42 0.02 7.68 -4.37
C SER A 42 0.50 6.77 -5.50
N ARG A 43 1.32 5.75 -5.20
CA ARG A 43 1.87 4.80 -6.18
C ARG A 43 0.97 3.60 -6.41
N GLU A 44 -0.02 3.36 -5.55
CA GLU A 44 -0.99 2.27 -5.69
C GLU A 44 -1.76 2.38 -7.01
N THR A 45 -2.20 3.59 -7.37
CA THR A 45 -2.96 3.80 -8.62
C THR A 45 -2.13 3.48 -9.85
N GLU A 46 -0.84 3.85 -9.86
CA GLU A 46 0.11 3.49 -10.93
C GLU A 46 0.30 1.98 -11.02
N TYR A 47 0.42 1.30 -9.87
CA TYR A 47 0.57 -0.14 -9.80
C TYR A 47 -0.68 -0.89 -10.31
N VAL A 48 -1.88 -0.48 -9.88
CA VAL A 48 -3.14 -1.10 -10.31
C VAL A 48 -3.31 -0.99 -11.83
N LEU A 49 -3.02 0.18 -12.41
CA LEU A 49 -3.04 0.37 -13.86
C LEU A 49 -2.00 -0.51 -14.58
N ALA A 50 -0.81 -0.66 -14.01
CA ALA A 50 0.24 -1.51 -14.58
C ALA A 50 -0.16 -3.00 -14.54
N VAL A 51 -0.79 -3.47 -13.46
CA VAL A 51 -1.31 -4.84 -13.34
C VAL A 51 -2.48 -5.07 -14.31
N GLU A 52 -3.39 -4.10 -14.47
CA GLU A 52 -4.49 -4.19 -15.43
C GLU A 52 -3.96 -4.36 -16.86
N ASN A 53 -3.00 -3.51 -17.26
CA ASN A 53 -2.34 -3.61 -18.55
C ASN A 53 -1.64 -4.96 -18.74
N LEU A 54 -0.96 -5.46 -17.69
CA LEU A 54 -0.33 -6.78 -17.71
C LEU A 54 -1.36 -7.89 -17.94
N THR A 55 -2.52 -7.86 -17.26
CA THR A 55 -3.57 -8.88 -17.45
C THR A 55 -4.17 -8.87 -18.85
N VAL A 56 -4.42 -7.70 -19.43
CA VAL A 56 -4.93 -7.59 -20.80
C VAL A 56 -3.94 -8.17 -21.79
N LEU A 57 -2.66 -7.80 -21.68
CA LEU A 57 -1.61 -8.27 -22.59
C LEU A 57 -1.31 -9.75 -22.43
N THR A 58 -1.36 -10.28 -21.20
CA THR A 58 -1.18 -11.72 -20.93
C THR A 58 -2.31 -12.51 -21.58
N HIS A 59 -3.54 -11.99 -21.53
CA HIS A 59 -4.69 -12.64 -22.17
C HIS A 59 -4.58 -12.62 -23.70
N GLU A 60 -4.14 -11.52 -24.30
CA GLU A 60 -3.88 -11.43 -25.75
C GLU A 60 -2.74 -12.33 -26.20
N TYR A 61 -1.72 -12.51 -25.36
CA TYR A 61 -0.58 -13.38 -25.62
C TYR A 61 -0.94 -14.86 -25.49
N GLU A 62 -1.71 -15.26 -24.49
CA GLU A 62 -2.18 -16.64 -24.29
C GLU A 62 -3.01 -17.17 -25.49
N GLN A 63 -3.69 -16.27 -26.21
CA GLN A 63 -4.41 -16.63 -27.45
C GLN A 63 -3.47 -16.90 -28.63
N GLN A 64 -2.23 -16.44 -28.58
CA GLN A 64 -1.24 -16.54 -29.66
C GLN A 64 -0.18 -17.61 -29.38
N GLU A 65 0.32 -17.68 -28.14
CA GLU A 65 1.36 -18.60 -27.69
C GLU A 65 1.07 -19.13 -26.28
N PRO A 66 1.45 -20.40 -25.98
CA PRO A 66 1.30 -20.94 -24.64
C PRO A 66 2.21 -20.22 -23.64
N ILE A 67 1.64 -19.86 -22.48
CA ILE A 67 2.37 -19.23 -21.37
C ILE A 67 3.51 -20.17 -20.92
N THR A 68 4.72 -19.61 -20.81
CA THR A 68 5.90 -20.34 -20.34
C THR A 68 6.04 -20.29 -18.81
N ASP A 69 6.74 -21.27 -18.23
CA ASP A 69 7.00 -21.34 -16.79
C ASP A 69 7.70 -20.09 -16.22
N GLU A 70 8.45 -19.35 -17.04
CA GLU A 70 9.12 -18.11 -16.61
C GLU A 70 8.12 -17.01 -16.23
N PHE A 71 7.06 -16.83 -17.03
CA PHE A 71 6.01 -15.86 -16.73
C PHE A 71 5.22 -16.24 -15.47
N ILE A 72 5.01 -17.55 -15.25
CA ILE A 72 4.38 -18.06 -14.03
C ILE A 72 5.22 -17.71 -12.80
N GLN A 73 6.55 -17.85 -12.88
CA GLN A 73 7.43 -17.47 -11.78
C GLN A 73 7.38 -15.97 -11.48
N PHE A 74 7.33 -15.11 -12.50
CA PHE A 74 7.18 -13.67 -12.28
C PHE A 74 5.84 -13.32 -11.62
N LEU A 75 4.73 -13.93 -12.04
CA LEU A 75 3.43 -13.73 -11.38
C LEU A 75 3.46 -14.16 -9.91
N GLN A 76 4.08 -15.30 -9.61
CA GLN A 76 4.22 -15.77 -8.24
C GLN A 76 4.99 -14.79 -7.37
N GLN A 77 6.07 -14.20 -7.89
CA GLN A 77 6.84 -13.17 -7.18
C GLN A 77 6.02 -11.90 -6.95
N ILE A 78 5.27 -11.43 -7.94
CA ILE A 78 4.39 -10.26 -7.81
C ILE A 78 3.33 -10.52 -6.73
N ILE A 79 2.68 -11.68 -6.74
CA ILE A 79 1.66 -12.07 -5.75
C ILE A 79 2.26 -12.13 -4.34
N GLU A 80 3.46 -12.67 -4.18
CA GLU A 80 4.11 -12.71 -2.86
C GLU A 80 4.47 -11.29 -2.38
N ASN A 81 4.94 -10.41 -3.27
CA ASN A 81 5.21 -9.00 -2.94
C ASN A 81 3.94 -8.25 -2.52
N GLU A 82 2.80 -8.51 -3.19
CA GLU A 82 1.51 -7.97 -2.77
C GLU A 82 1.10 -8.47 -1.38
N ARG A 83 1.25 -9.78 -1.13
CA ARG A 83 0.93 -10.39 0.17
C ARG A 83 1.72 -9.72 1.29
N ILE A 84 3.02 -9.52 1.09
CA ILE A 84 3.89 -8.83 2.05
C ILE A 84 3.42 -7.38 2.27
N THR A 85 3.19 -6.62 1.19
CA THR A 85 2.75 -5.22 1.29
C THR A 85 1.45 -5.09 2.08
N LYS A 86 0.49 -6.00 1.85
CA LYS A 86 -0.78 -6.06 2.57
C LYS A 86 -0.62 -6.37 4.05
N GLU A 87 0.29 -7.28 4.42
CA GLU A 87 0.59 -7.56 5.83
C GLU A 87 1.15 -6.34 6.56
N TYR A 88 2.07 -5.61 5.92
CA TYR A 88 2.65 -4.39 6.49
C TYR A 88 1.59 -3.30 6.66
N LEU A 89 0.73 -3.11 5.65
CA LEU A 89 -0.37 -2.15 5.72
C LEU A 89 -1.35 -2.50 6.85
N GLN A 90 -1.72 -3.77 6.99
CA GLN A 90 -2.61 -4.22 8.07
C GLN A 90 -1.98 -4.02 9.45
N LYS A 91 -0.69 -4.29 9.61
CA LYS A 91 0.04 -4.01 10.87
C LYS A 91 0.01 -2.52 11.20
N HIS A 92 0.21 -1.65 10.21
CA HIS A 92 0.14 -0.20 10.41
C HIS A 92 -1.26 0.26 10.80
N LEU A 93 -2.32 -0.23 10.13
CA LEU A 93 -3.71 0.06 10.50
C LEU A 93 -4.05 -0.40 11.92
N ASN A 94 -3.58 -1.58 12.32
CA ASN A 94 -3.76 -2.07 13.69
C ASN A 94 -3.05 -1.18 14.72
N PHE A 95 -1.86 -0.69 14.40
CA PHE A 95 -1.12 0.26 15.23
C PHE A 95 -1.89 1.57 15.36
N LEU A 96 -2.31 2.19 14.25
CA LEU A 96 -3.10 3.42 14.27
C LEU A 96 -4.41 3.27 15.07
N SER A 97 -5.12 2.15 14.89
CA SER A 97 -6.35 1.86 15.64
C SER A 97 -6.10 1.77 17.14
N LYS A 98 -4.99 1.15 17.55
CA LYS A 98 -4.58 1.07 18.96
C LYS A 98 -4.24 2.45 19.53
N GLU A 99 -3.46 3.24 18.80
CA GLU A 99 -3.09 4.59 19.21
C GLU A 99 -4.32 5.50 19.33
N MET A 100 -5.26 5.45 18.37
CA MET A 100 -6.53 6.19 18.46
C MET A 100 -7.35 5.80 19.69
N LYS A 101 -7.46 4.50 20.01
CA LYS A 101 -8.15 4.03 21.22
C LYS A 101 -7.49 4.56 22.50
N GLN A 102 -6.17 4.60 22.55
CA GLN A 102 -5.45 5.17 23.70
C GLN A 102 -5.63 6.68 23.80
N LEU A 103 -5.64 7.40 22.67
CA LEU A 103 -5.86 8.84 22.62
C LEU A 103 -7.27 9.20 23.09
N GLU A 104 -8.27 8.41 22.69
CA GLU A 104 -9.65 8.55 23.14
C GLU A 104 -9.78 8.31 24.65
N GLN A 105 -9.13 7.27 25.17
CA GLN A 105 -9.08 7.04 26.62
C GLN A 105 -8.41 8.20 27.37
N LYS A 106 -7.29 8.73 26.85
CA LYS A 106 -6.64 9.92 27.41
C LYS A 106 -7.54 11.15 27.34
N ARG A 107 -8.27 11.35 26.25
CA ARG A 107 -9.23 12.46 26.08
C ARG A 107 -10.37 12.35 27.08
N VAL A 108 -10.94 11.15 27.26
CA VAL A 108 -11.98 10.89 28.26
C VAL A 108 -11.45 11.17 29.66
N LEU A 109 -10.29 10.63 30.04
CA LEU A 109 -9.67 10.90 31.33
C LEU A 109 -9.39 12.40 31.52
N ASN A 110 -8.75 13.05 30.56
CA ASN A 110 -8.44 14.48 30.63
C ASN A 110 -9.70 15.35 30.70
N ASN A 111 -10.76 15.01 29.97
CA ASN A 111 -12.05 15.70 30.07
C ASN A 111 -12.73 15.46 31.43
N SER A 112 -12.64 14.24 31.97
CA SER A 112 -13.16 13.94 33.29
C SER A 112 -12.41 14.70 34.38
N TYR A 113 -11.08 14.78 34.33
CA TYR A 113 -10.29 15.52 35.32
C TYR A 113 -10.29 17.04 35.11
N GLY A 114 -10.37 17.51 33.85
CA GLY A 114 -10.49 18.93 33.52
C GLY A 114 -11.78 19.58 34.02
N GLN A 115 -12.88 18.82 34.07
CA GLN A 115 -14.15 19.28 34.66
C GLN A 115 -14.11 19.47 36.18
N PHE A 116 -13.17 18.84 36.88
CA PHE A 116 -13.04 19.02 38.34
C PHE A 116 -12.16 20.22 38.73
N ASN A 117 -11.28 20.69 37.84
CA ASN A 117 -10.41 21.84 38.10
C ASN A 117 -11.13 23.20 37.94
N ASP A 118 -12.19 23.27 37.14
CA ASP A 118 -13.02 24.49 36.99
C ASP A 118 -14.03 24.67 38.14
N SER A 119 -14.21 23.65 38.99
CA SER A 119 -15.14 23.72 40.14
C SER A 119 -14.52 24.27 41.43
N GLU A 120 -13.21 24.55 41.49
CA GLU A 120 -12.62 25.31 42.60
C GLU A 120 -12.67 26.82 42.32
N THR A 121 -13.89 27.36 42.23
CA THR A 121 -14.06 28.75 42.70
C THR A 121 -13.91 28.71 44.21
N PRO A 122 -12.91 29.40 44.81
CA PRO A 122 -12.79 29.43 46.26
C PRO A 122 -14.07 30.04 46.82
N TYR A 123 -14.78 29.26 47.61
CA TYR A 123 -15.94 29.71 48.38
C TYR A 123 -15.44 30.81 49.32
N ILE A 124 -15.57 32.08 48.92
CA ILE A 124 -15.32 33.22 49.81
C ILE A 124 -16.48 33.21 50.81
N ILE A 125 -16.24 32.61 51.97
CA ILE A 125 -17.14 32.68 53.12
C ILE A 125 -17.14 34.14 53.56
N LYS A 126 -18.18 34.88 53.15
CA LYS A 126 -18.41 36.24 53.64
C LYS A 126 -18.91 36.13 55.09
N PRO A 127 -18.22 36.73 56.08
CA PRO A 127 -18.71 36.71 57.45
C PRO A 127 -20.03 37.48 57.53
N MET A 128 -20.98 36.94 58.30
CA MET A 128 -22.24 37.60 58.58
C MET A 128 -22.01 38.86 59.40
N GLU A 129 -22.54 39.99 58.93
CA GLU A 129 -22.78 41.21 59.69
C GLU A 129 -24.21 41.68 59.42
#